data_AF-A0A843H0P9-F1
#
_entry.id   AF-A0A843H0P9-F1
#
_cell.length_a   1.000
_cell.length_b   1.000
_cell.length_c   1.000
_cell.angle_alpha   90.00
_cell.angle_beta   90.00
_cell.angle_gamma   90.00
#
_symmetry.space_group_name_H-M   'P 1'
#
loop_
_entity.id
_entity.type
_entity.pdbx_description
1 polymer ?
#
loop_
_entity_poly.entity_id
_entity_poly.type
_entity_poly.pdbx_seq_one_letter_code
_entity_poly.pdbx_strand_id
1 'polypeptide(L)'
;MFANCTNLTGVPSKFPNWVNNWCYAGMFANCTSLKEFPAILSRSNTGTFAWMFQNCTALTSAPVLSSFNTQSFCCNGMFQNCISLREAPVITYSILSDGCYKNMYMDCKSLSSITVNFPKWNNNDAINATENWVKGVSYNGTFNKSNRLSAEFGPSRIPNGWDVNNN
;
A
#
# COMPACT_ATOMS: atom_id res chain seq x y z
N MET A 1 -7.70 -15.11 6.68
CA MET A 1 -7.45 -16.22 7.63
C MET A 1 -7.23 -15.73 9.05
N PHE A 2 -6.57 -14.58 9.28
CA PHE A 2 -6.32 -14.00 10.61
C PHE A 2 -7.08 -12.69 10.86
N ALA A 3 -8.13 -12.40 10.08
CA ALA A 3 -8.91 -11.19 10.26
C ALA A 3 -9.50 -11.14 11.68
N ASN A 4 -9.45 -9.97 12.32
CA ASN A 4 -9.90 -9.70 13.69
C ASN A 4 -9.08 -10.40 14.79
N CYS A 5 -7.90 -10.97 14.48
CA CYS A 5 -6.99 -11.44 15.51
C CYS A 5 -6.33 -10.24 16.21
N THR A 6 -7.05 -9.59 17.12
CA THR A 6 -6.62 -8.35 17.80
C THR A 6 -5.43 -8.54 18.74
N ASN A 7 -5.15 -9.78 19.18
CA ASN A 7 -4.00 -10.15 20.00
C ASN A 7 -2.81 -10.69 19.18
N LEU A 8 -2.91 -10.75 17.84
CA LEU A 8 -1.82 -11.23 16.99
C LEU A 8 -0.68 -10.21 16.98
N THR A 9 0.47 -10.56 17.55
CA THR A 9 1.64 -9.67 17.64
C THR A 9 2.71 -9.98 16.59
N GLY A 10 2.66 -11.16 15.97
CA GLY A 10 3.64 -11.60 14.98
C GLY A 10 3.07 -12.64 14.02
N VAL A 11 3.74 -12.81 12.89
CA VAL A 11 3.37 -13.73 11.82
C VAL A 11 4.56 -14.61 11.41
N PRO A 12 4.33 -15.77 10.76
CA PRO A 12 5.42 -16.57 10.22
C PRO A 12 6.30 -15.77 9.25
N SER A 13 7.60 -16.04 9.25
CA SER A 13 8.57 -15.38 8.36
C SER A 13 8.43 -15.76 6.88
N LYS A 14 7.71 -16.85 6.58
CA LYS A 14 7.40 -17.30 5.22
C LYS A 14 5.91 -17.50 5.07
N PHE A 15 5.32 -16.82 4.09
CA PHE A 15 3.97 -17.12 3.62
C PHE A 15 4.04 -18.05 2.42
N PRO A 16 3.13 -19.04 2.32
CA PRO A 16 3.09 -19.88 1.14
C PRO A 16 2.72 -19.01 -0.07
N ASN A 17 3.31 -19.28 -1.23
CA ASN A 17 2.87 -18.69 -2.51
C ASN A 17 1.55 -19.35 -2.92
N TRP A 18 0.43 -18.76 -2.52
CA TRP A 18 -0.90 -19.25 -2.90
C TRP A 18 -1.23 -18.80 -4.32
N VAL A 19 -1.60 -19.78 -5.14
CA VAL A 19 -1.76 -19.60 -6.60
C VAL A 19 -3.19 -19.18 -6.99
N ASN A 20 -4.13 -19.16 -6.03
CA ASN A 20 -5.55 -18.93 -6.31
C ASN A 20 -5.96 -17.45 -6.15
N ASN A 21 -6.94 -17.02 -6.94
CA ASN A 21 -7.47 -15.66 -6.89
C ASN A 21 -8.03 -15.35 -5.48
N TRP A 22 -7.90 -14.10 -5.03
CA TRP A 22 -8.46 -13.54 -3.78
C TRP A 22 -7.97 -14.10 -2.42
N CYS A 23 -7.03 -15.05 -2.38
CA CYS A 23 -6.64 -15.69 -1.12
C CYS A 23 -6.03 -14.77 -0.04
N TYR A 24 -5.45 -13.62 -0.39
CA TYR A 24 -4.85 -12.69 0.58
C TYR A 24 -5.74 -11.51 0.95
N ALA A 25 -6.91 -11.39 0.33
CA ALA A 25 -7.82 -10.29 0.61
C ALA A 25 -8.21 -10.29 2.10
N GLY A 26 -8.01 -9.16 2.78
CA GLY A 26 -8.37 -8.99 4.18
C GLY A 26 -7.68 -9.95 5.16
N MET A 27 -6.56 -10.60 4.77
CA MET A 27 -6.01 -11.72 5.54
C MET A 27 -5.69 -11.37 7.00
N PHE A 28 -5.22 -10.15 7.26
CA PHE A 28 -4.86 -9.59 8.58
C PHE A 28 -5.68 -8.34 8.92
N ALA A 29 -6.85 -8.13 8.27
CA ALA A 29 -7.68 -6.98 8.58
C ALA A 29 -8.08 -6.98 10.07
N ASN A 30 -8.05 -5.81 10.71
CA ASN A 30 -8.34 -5.61 12.13
C ASN A 30 -7.37 -6.32 13.11
N CYS A 31 -6.16 -6.68 12.67
CA CYS A 31 -5.10 -7.14 13.58
C CYS A 31 -4.45 -5.95 14.30
N THR A 32 -5.15 -5.38 15.28
CA THR A 32 -4.78 -4.13 15.95
C THR A 32 -3.48 -4.19 16.76
N SER A 33 -3.02 -5.39 17.16
CA SER A 33 -1.74 -5.57 17.88
C SER A 33 -0.58 -6.01 16.99
N LEU A 34 -0.79 -6.18 15.67
CA LEU A 34 0.27 -6.59 14.75
C LEU A 34 1.22 -5.41 14.52
N LYS A 35 2.45 -5.52 15.02
CA LYS A 35 3.44 -4.43 14.96
C LYS A 35 4.31 -4.48 13.71
N GLU A 36 4.69 -5.67 13.29
CA GLU A 36 5.65 -5.90 12.21
C GLU A 36 5.20 -7.06 11.33
N PHE A 37 5.60 -7.01 10.06
CA PHE A 37 5.41 -8.08 9.10
C PHE A 37 6.73 -8.40 8.38
N PRO A 38 7.48 -9.43 8.83
CA PRO A 38 8.83 -9.70 8.35
C PRO A 38 8.88 -10.41 6.98
N ALA A 39 7.74 -10.75 6.40
CA ALA A 39 7.71 -11.54 5.17
C ALA A 39 7.64 -10.67 3.91
N ILE A 40 8.38 -11.11 2.88
CA ILE A 40 8.24 -10.59 1.52
C ILE A 40 6.89 -11.06 0.98
N LEU A 41 6.08 -10.12 0.52
CA LEU A 41 4.86 -10.44 -0.22
C LEU A 41 5.22 -10.54 -1.71
N SER A 42 5.19 -11.77 -2.22
CA SER A 42 5.32 -12.08 -3.64
C SER A 42 4.03 -12.70 -4.13
N ARG A 43 3.57 -12.26 -5.31
CA ARG A 43 2.27 -12.66 -5.85
C ARG A 43 2.41 -13.54 -7.10
N SER A 44 1.53 -14.54 -7.23
CA SER A 44 1.21 -15.19 -8.51
C SER A 44 0.21 -14.35 -9.30
N ASN A 45 0.14 -14.49 -10.63
CA ASN A 45 -0.60 -13.60 -11.53
C ASN A 45 -2.10 -13.34 -11.22
N THR A 46 -2.67 -14.05 -10.25
CA THR A 46 -4.09 -14.21 -9.91
C THR A 46 -4.51 -13.60 -8.55
N GLY A 47 -3.63 -13.48 -7.55
CA GLY A 47 -4.04 -13.13 -6.16
C GLY A 47 -4.13 -11.63 -5.85
N THR A 48 -5.17 -11.15 -5.16
CA THR A 48 -5.25 -9.75 -4.65
C THR A 48 -4.85 -9.65 -3.16
N PHE A 49 -4.22 -8.53 -2.76
CA PHE A 49 -3.91 -8.15 -1.38
C PHE A 49 -4.81 -7.00 -0.88
N ALA A 50 -5.96 -6.80 -1.51
CA ALA A 50 -6.92 -5.80 -1.08
C ALA A 50 -7.26 -5.97 0.41
N TRP A 51 -7.25 -4.88 1.16
CA TRP A 51 -7.53 -4.79 2.60
C TRP A 51 -6.68 -5.67 3.50
N MET A 52 -5.56 -6.22 3.02
CA MET A 52 -4.78 -7.23 3.75
C MET A 52 -4.42 -6.81 5.18
N PHE A 53 -4.05 -5.55 5.40
CA PHE A 53 -3.70 -4.97 6.70
C PHE A 53 -4.63 -3.83 7.12
N GLN A 54 -5.85 -3.78 6.59
CA GLN A 54 -6.81 -2.73 6.96
C GLN A 54 -7.00 -2.70 8.49
N ASN A 55 -6.98 -1.51 9.10
CA ASN A 55 -7.12 -1.29 10.54
C ASN A 55 -6.04 -1.98 11.41
N CYS A 56 -4.87 -2.33 10.86
CA CYS A 56 -3.72 -2.77 11.66
C CYS A 56 -3.05 -1.56 12.34
N THR A 57 -3.71 -1.04 13.39
CA THR A 57 -3.34 0.24 14.02
C THR A 57 -1.96 0.26 14.67
N ALA A 58 -1.40 -0.89 15.06
CA ALA A 58 -0.06 -0.99 15.64
C ALA A 58 1.05 -1.24 14.60
N LEU A 59 0.73 -1.46 13.32
CA LEU A 59 1.72 -1.78 12.29
C LEU A 59 2.61 -0.56 12.04
N THR A 60 3.91 -0.68 12.33
CA THR A 60 4.86 0.43 12.20
C THR A 60 5.62 0.42 10.88
N SER A 61 5.84 -0.78 10.32
CA SER A 61 6.56 -1.01 9.06
C SER A 61 5.74 -1.84 8.09
N ALA A 62 5.79 -1.46 6.81
CA ALA A 62 5.14 -2.22 5.76
C ALA A 62 6.02 -3.40 5.30
N PRO A 63 5.41 -4.51 4.84
CA PRO A 63 6.14 -5.60 4.21
C PRO A 63 6.82 -5.17 2.91
N VAL A 64 7.92 -5.84 2.56
CA VAL A 64 8.54 -5.70 1.25
C VAL A 64 7.63 -6.30 0.19
N LEU A 65 7.33 -5.52 -0.85
CA LEU A 65 6.45 -5.89 -1.95
C LEU A 65 7.28 -6.27 -3.20
N SER A 66 7.18 -7.53 -3.64
CA SER A 66 7.87 -8.04 -4.83
C SER A 66 6.88 -8.50 -5.91
N SER A 67 7.08 -8.06 -7.14
CA SER A 67 6.29 -8.37 -8.34
C SER A 67 4.76 -8.30 -8.20
N PHE A 68 4.17 -7.15 -8.52
CA PHE A 68 2.71 -6.98 -8.60
C PHE A 68 2.36 -6.73 -10.07
N ASN A 69 1.53 -7.61 -10.63
CA ASN A 69 1.14 -7.55 -12.02
C ASN A 69 -0.05 -6.60 -12.26
N THR A 70 -0.41 -6.50 -13.53
CA THR A 70 -1.35 -5.58 -14.18
C THR A 70 -2.84 -5.76 -13.81
N GLN A 71 -3.18 -6.35 -12.66
CA GLN A 71 -4.57 -6.58 -12.30
C GLN A 71 -5.20 -5.40 -11.55
N SER A 72 -6.46 -5.14 -11.86
CA SER A 72 -7.28 -4.14 -11.18
C SER A 72 -7.48 -4.51 -9.71
N PHE A 73 -7.59 -3.49 -8.83
CA PHE A 73 -7.85 -3.63 -7.40
C PHE A 73 -6.85 -4.51 -6.62
N CYS A 74 -5.60 -4.63 -7.10
CA CYS A 74 -4.63 -5.55 -6.53
C CYS A 74 -4.19 -5.25 -5.08
N CYS A 75 -4.15 -3.99 -4.66
CA CYS A 75 -3.72 -3.56 -3.32
C CYS A 75 -4.73 -2.58 -2.69
N ASN A 76 -6.00 -2.67 -3.09
CA ASN A 76 -7.02 -1.71 -2.70
C ASN A 76 -7.16 -1.64 -1.18
N GLY A 77 -6.98 -0.47 -0.57
CA GLY A 77 -7.10 -0.30 0.88
C GLY A 77 -6.13 -1.15 1.71
N MET A 78 -5.02 -1.63 1.14
CA MET A 78 -4.13 -2.60 1.80
C MET A 78 -3.67 -2.18 3.20
N PHE A 79 -3.37 -0.89 3.41
CA PHE A 79 -2.95 -0.31 4.69
C PHE A 79 -3.92 0.73 5.22
N GLN A 80 -5.17 0.75 4.76
CA GLN A 80 -6.15 1.73 5.23
C GLN A 80 -6.27 1.70 6.76
N ASN A 81 -6.27 2.86 7.41
CA ASN A 81 -6.29 3.05 8.87
C ASN A 81 -5.11 2.41 9.63
N CYS A 82 -3.97 2.14 8.98
CA CYS A 82 -2.73 1.80 9.69
C CYS A 82 -2.09 3.05 10.31
N ILE A 83 -2.70 3.55 11.40
CA ILE A 83 -2.35 4.86 11.98
C ILE A 83 -0.90 4.98 12.46
N SER A 84 -0.23 3.87 12.79
CA SER A 84 1.17 3.84 13.25
C SER A 84 2.19 3.60 12.14
N LEU A 85 1.75 3.35 10.90
CA LEU A 85 2.63 3.07 9.77
C LEU A 85 3.41 4.32 9.41
N ARG A 86 4.73 4.27 9.47
CA ARG A 86 5.60 5.44 9.23
C ARG A 86 6.14 5.50 7.81
N GLU A 87 6.41 4.34 7.24
CA GLU A 87 7.06 4.19 5.93
C GLU A 87 6.24 3.27 5.04
N ALA A 88 5.94 3.76 3.83
CA ALA A 88 5.33 2.94 2.80
C ALA A 88 6.37 2.01 2.16
N PRO A 89 5.95 0.83 1.67
CA PRO A 89 6.84 -0.01 0.89
C PRO A 89 7.21 0.67 -0.42
N VAL A 90 8.42 0.44 -0.90
CA VAL A 90 8.88 0.99 -2.18
C VAL A 90 8.07 0.39 -3.34
N ILE A 91 7.48 1.25 -4.17
CA ILE A 91 6.66 0.84 -5.32
C ILE A 91 7.50 1.02 -6.61
N THR A 92 8.08 -0.06 -7.13
CA THR A 92 9.03 0.01 -8.27
C THR A 92 8.41 -0.24 -9.65
N TYR A 93 7.10 -0.45 -9.76
CA TYR A 93 6.45 -0.98 -10.97
C TYR A 93 6.29 0.02 -12.12
N SER A 94 6.11 -0.53 -13.32
CA SER A 94 6.03 0.20 -14.58
C SER A 94 4.63 0.72 -14.94
N ILE A 95 3.55 0.18 -14.36
CA ILE A 95 2.15 0.51 -14.71
C ILE A 95 1.24 0.50 -13.48
N LEU A 96 0.44 1.56 -13.32
CA LEU A 96 -0.62 1.65 -12.32
C LEU A 96 -1.92 1.03 -12.89
N SER A 97 -2.31 -0.15 -12.40
CA SER A 97 -3.56 -0.83 -12.75
C SER A 97 -4.78 -0.19 -12.10
N ASP A 98 -5.96 -0.34 -12.72
CA ASP A 98 -7.23 0.27 -12.29
C ASP A 98 -7.57 -0.02 -10.84
N GLY A 99 -7.83 1.04 -10.06
CA GLY A 99 -8.18 0.94 -8.64
C GLY A 99 -7.20 0.18 -7.74
N CYS A 100 -6.03 -0.24 -8.23
CA CYS A 100 -5.15 -1.13 -7.46
C CYS A 100 -4.64 -0.47 -6.19
N TYR A 101 -4.32 0.82 -6.23
CA TYR A 101 -3.79 1.56 -5.09
C TYR A 101 -4.85 2.47 -4.44
N LYS A 102 -6.13 2.35 -4.84
CA LYS A 102 -7.21 3.13 -4.27
C LYS A 102 -7.28 2.89 -2.77
N ASN A 103 -7.40 3.98 -2.00
CA ASN A 103 -7.43 4.01 -0.54
C ASN A 103 -6.22 3.35 0.17
N MET A 104 -5.11 3.05 -0.53
CA MET A 104 -4.04 2.19 0.00
C MET A 104 -3.52 2.62 1.37
N TYR A 105 -3.31 3.92 1.58
CA TYR A 105 -2.83 4.53 2.82
C TYR A 105 -3.83 5.53 3.41
N MET A 106 -5.12 5.39 3.08
CA MET A 106 -6.14 6.26 3.64
C MET A 106 -6.11 6.20 5.16
N ASP A 107 -6.06 7.36 5.81
CA ASP A 107 -5.99 7.55 7.25
C ASP A 107 -4.75 6.93 7.95
N CYS A 108 -3.66 6.69 7.21
CA CYS A 108 -2.34 6.38 7.78
C CYS A 108 -1.70 7.63 8.39
N LYS A 109 -2.17 8.05 9.57
CA LYS A 109 -1.82 9.35 10.18
C LYS A 109 -0.33 9.56 10.46
N SER A 110 0.45 8.50 10.70
CA SER A 110 1.89 8.60 10.96
C SER A 110 2.77 8.44 9.71
N LEU A 111 2.16 8.19 8.54
CA LEU A 111 2.90 7.93 7.31
C LEU A 111 3.57 9.22 6.86
N SER A 112 4.89 9.17 6.70
CA SER A 112 5.73 10.34 6.39
C SER A 112 6.80 10.05 5.32
N SER A 113 6.84 8.85 4.75
CA SER A 113 7.75 8.51 3.66
C SER A 113 7.07 7.61 2.64
N ILE A 114 7.11 8.01 1.37
CA ILE A 114 6.64 7.23 0.23
C ILE A 114 7.69 7.30 -0.89
N THR A 115 8.03 6.14 -1.45
CA THR A 115 8.95 6.05 -2.60
C THR A 115 8.30 5.29 -3.75
N VAL A 116 8.25 5.92 -4.93
CA VAL A 116 7.64 5.36 -6.15
C VAL A 116 8.55 5.50 -7.37
N ASN A 117 8.48 4.54 -8.31
CA ASN A 117 9.25 4.57 -9.56
C ASN A 117 8.41 4.38 -10.84
N PHE A 118 7.08 4.54 -10.77
CA PHE A 118 6.24 4.51 -11.97
C PHE A 118 6.39 5.83 -12.77
N PRO A 119 6.33 5.79 -14.11
CA PRO A 119 6.69 6.94 -14.93
C PRO A 119 5.59 8.00 -15.09
N LYS A 120 4.34 7.68 -14.78
CA LYS A 120 3.19 8.59 -14.94
C LYS A 120 2.04 8.18 -14.02
N TRP A 121 1.26 9.16 -13.58
CA TRP A 121 -0.10 8.88 -13.11
C TRP A 121 -0.89 8.35 -14.32
N ASN A 122 -1.74 7.36 -14.09
CA ASN A 122 -2.47 6.68 -15.15
C ASN A 122 -3.36 7.66 -15.97
N ASN A 123 -3.54 7.37 -17.26
CA ASN A 123 -4.29 8.20 -18.21
C ASN A 123 -5.52 7.44 -18.74
N ASN A 124 -6.67 8.10 -18.64
CA ASN A 124 -7.91 7.99 -19.42
C ASN A 124 -8.75 6.69 -19.49
N ASP A 125 -8.28 5.51 -19.10
CA ASP A 125 -9.17 4.32 -18.96
C ASP A 125 -9.16 3.73 -17.54
N ALA A 126 -8.07 3.95 -16.82
CA ALA A 126 -7.90 3.51 -15.45
C ALA A 126 -8.55 4.52 -14.51
N ILE A 127 -9.85 4.40 -14.30
CA ILE A 127 -10.57 5.17 -13.28
C ILE A 127 -9.84 4.92 -11.95
N ASN A 128 -9.22 5.98 -11.41
CA ASN A 128 -8.92 6.06 -9.98
C ASN A 128 -7.86 5.09 -9.41
N ALA A 129 -6.79 4.72 -10.13
CA ALA A 129 -5.75 3.81 -9.61
C ALA A 129 -5.20 4.22 -8.25
N THR A 130 -5.03 5.52 -8.00
CA THR A 130 -4.55 6.07 -6.73
C THR A 130 -5.61 6.92 -6.03
N GLU A 131 -6.91 6.71 -6.32
CA GLU A 131 -7.98 7.50 -5.70
C GLU A 131 -7.92 7.40 -4.17
N ASN A 132 -7.88 8.57 -3.52
CA ASN A 132 -7.80 8.73 -2.07
C ASN A 132 -6.68 7.91 -1.41
N TRP A 133 -5.67 7.47 -2.16
CA TRP A 133 -4.64 6.58 -1.65
C TRP A 133 -3.83 7.18 -0.51
N VAL A 134 -3.77 8.51 -0.39
CA VAL A 134 -3.08 9.25 0.69
C VAL A 134 -4.02 10.21 1.42
N LYS A 135 -5.34 10.00 1.33
CA LYS A 135 -6.29 10.84 2.06
C LYS A 135 -6.09 10.63 3.57
N GLY A 136 -5.86 11.70 4.34
CA GLY A 136 -5.73 11.61 5.81
C GLY A 136 -4.36 11.14 6.33
N VAL A 137 -3.32 11.14 5.49
CA VAL A 137 -1.94 10.91 5.93
C VAL A 137 -1.36 12.15 6.65
N SER A 138 -0.13 12.04 7.17
CA SER A 138 0.57 13.15 7.82
C SER A 138 0.64 14.41 6.94
N TYR A 139 0.59 15.58 7.57
CA TYR A 139 0.81 16.86 6.90
C TYR A 139 2.26 17.05 6.41
N ASN A 140 3.21 16.34 7.02
CA ASN A 140 4.63 16.41 6.67
C ASN A 140 5.19 15.03 6.28
N GLY A 141 6.17 15.04 5.38
CA GLY A 141 6.81 13.84 4.91
C GLY A 141 7.63 14.06 3.64
N THR A 142 8.23 12.99 3.15
CA THR A 142 9.04 12.96 1.94
C THR A 142 8.42 12.03 0.91
N PHE A 143 8.25 12.53 -0.32
CA PHE A 143 7.82 11.76 -1.48
C PHE A 143 8.97 11.65 -2.47
N ASN A 144 9.56 10.46 -2.58
CA ASN A 144 10.63 10.20 -3.56
C ASN A 144 10.00 9.59 -4.83
N LYS A 145 10.16 10.25 -5.96
CA LYS A 145 9.57 9.83 -7.24
C LYS A 145 10.61 9.65 -8.33
N SER A 146 10.27 8.86 -9.35
CA SER A 146 11.04 8.87 -10.60
C SER A 146 11.08 10.27 -11.21
N ASN A 147 12.21 10.64 -11.81
CA ASN A 147 12.34 11.83 -12.65
C ASN A 147 11.25 11.99 -13.74
N ARG A 148 10.62 10.89 -14.16
CA ARG A 148 9.59 10.87 -15.20
C ARG A 148 8.19 11.24 -14.70
N LEU A 149 7.92 11.08 -13.40
CA LEU A 149 6.59 11.29 -12.82
C LEU A 149 6.31 12.78 -12.59
N SER A 150 5.14 13.26 -13.02
CA SER A 150 4.68 14.61 -12.73
C SER A 150 4.42 14.79 -11.22
N ALA A 151 4.83 15.94 -10.68
CA ALA A 151 4.51 16.34 -9.30
C ALA A 151 3.09 16.91 -9.25
N GLU A 152 2.10 16.05 -9.04
CA GLU A 152 0.71 16.42 -8.83
C GLU A 152 0.38 16.25 -7.35
N PHE A 153 -0.33 17.21 -6.75
CA PHE A 153 -0.66 17.19 -5.33
C PHE A 153 -2.15 16.94 -5.10
N GLY A 154 -2.47 16.29 -3.98
CA GLY A 154 -3.84 16.01 -3.54
C GLY A 154 -4.02 14.60 -2.97
N PRO A 155 -5.22 14.28 -2.46
CA PRO A 155 -5.50 13.01 -1.78
C PRO A 155 -5.34 11.78 -2.69
N SER A 156 -5.35 11.98 -4.01
CA SER A 156 -5.19 10.94 -5.03
C SER A 156 -3.82 10.98 -5.72
N ARG A 157 -2.89 11.80 -5.24
CA ARG A 157 -1.56 12.05 -5.81
C ARG A 157 -0.54 12.24 -4.68
N ILE A 158 0.37 13.21 -4.76
CA ILE A 158 1.32 13.51 -3.68
C ILE A 158 0.57 14.22 -2.54
N PRO A 159 0.77 13.85 -1.26
CA PRO A 159 0.17 14.58 -0.15
C PRO A 159 0.58 16.06 -0.15
N ASN A 160 -0.36 16.95 0.18
CA ASN A 160 -0.05 18.37 0.31
C ASN A 160 0.96 18.60 1.45
N GLY A 161 1.95 19.46 1.22
CA GLY A 161 2.95 19.84 2.24
C GLY A 161 4.18 18.91 2.33
N TRP A 162 4.26 17.87 1.50
CA TRP A 162 5.41 16.96 1.48
C TRP A 162 6.53 17.46 0.58
N ASP A 163 7.77 17.21 1.01
CA ASP A 163 8.97 17.44 0.21
C ASP A 163 9.06 16.41 -0.92
N VAL A 164 9.34 16.86 -2.14
CA VAL A 164 9.40 15.98 -3.32
C VAL A 164 10.83 15.86 -3.82
N ASN A 165 11.37 14.65 -3.77
CA ASN A 165 12.69 14.31 -4.29
C ASN A 165 12.57 13.51 -5.58
N ASN A 166 13.55 13.65 -6.46
CA ASN A 166 13.67 12.79 -7.63
C ASN A 166 14.75 11.72 -7.41
N ASN A 167 14.40 10.48 -7.69
CA ASN A 167 15.29 9.32 -7.77
C ASN A 167 15.59 8.94 -9.23
#